data_AF-A0A2D7PC73-F1
#
_entry.id   AF-A0A2D7PC73-F1
#
_cell.length_a   1.000
_cell.length_b   1.000
_cell.length_c   1.000
_cell.angle_alpha   90.00
_cell.angle_beta   90.00
_cell.angle_gamma   90.00
#
_symmetry.space_group_name_H-M   'P 1'
#
loop_
_entity.id
_entity.type
_entity.pdbx_description
1 polymer ?
#
loop_
_entity_poly.entity_id
_entity_poly.type
_entity_poly.pdbx_seq_one_letter_code
_entity_poly.pdbx_strand_id
1 'polypeptide(L)'
;MNKNIIYLILVIIVGSYSNDFFNKKSDLLNKAISNKKNNIININKKILTEKIEYNFLINPERIKKLSKKNLSNDYIIYEKKNIQKFRK
;
A
#
# COMPACT_ATOMS: atom_id res chain seq x y z
N MET A 1 57.00 -23.33 9.51
CA MET A 1 55.55 -23.59 9.39
C MET A 1 55.28 -24.13 7.99
N ASN A 2 54.54 -25.24 7.85
CA ASN A 2 54.37 -25.88 6.54
C ASN A 2 53.55 -24.98 5.61
N LYS A 3 54.01 -24.71 4.38
CA LYS A 3 53.38 -23.75 3.45
C LYS A 3 51.91 -24.12 3.17
N ASN A 4 51.60 -25.40 3.16
CA ASN A 4 50.23 -25.92 2.97
C ASN A 4 49.28 -25.52 4.11
N ILE A 5 49.78 -25.42 5.35
CA ILE A 5 48.99 -25.00 6.51
C ILE A 5 48.62 -23.52 6.39
N ILE A 6 49.54 -22.68 5.89
CA ILE A 6 49.30 -21.26 5.65
C ILE A 6 48.22 -21.06 4.59
N TYR A 7 48.30 -21.80 3.47
CA TYR A 7 47.27 -21.73 2.42
C TYR A 7 45.89 -22.17 2.94
N LEU A 8 45.85 -23.23 3.75
CA LEU A 8 44.59 -23.73 4.32
C LEU A 8 43.94 -22.70 5.25
N ILE A 9 44.73 -22.03 6.10
CA ILE A 9 44.25 -20.93 6.95
C ILE A 9 43.69 -19.78 6.09
N LEU A 10 44.39 -19.42 5.00
CA LEU A 10 43.94 -18.37 4.08
C LEU A 10 42.58 -18.70 3.44
N VAL A 11 42.40 -19.94 2.99
CA VAL A 11 41.13 -20.41 2.41
C VAL A 11 40.00 -20.36 3.44
N ILE A 12 40.25 -20.74 4.69
CA ILE A 12 39.24 -20.69 5.76
C ILE A 12 38.83 -19.24 6.05
N ILE A 13 39.79 -18.32 6.11
CA ILE A 13 39.50 -16.89 6.36
C ILE A 13 38.66 -16.30 5.22
N VAL A 14 39.06 -16.52 3.97
CA VAL A 14 38.35 -16.01 2.79
C VAL A 14 36.96 -16.63 2.69
N GLY A 15 36.83 -17.95 2.93
CA GLY A 15 35.55 -18.65 2.92
C GLY A 15 34.59 -18.12 4.00
N SER A 16 35.10 -17.92 5.22
CA SER A 16 34.31 -17.40 6.34
C SER A 16 33.82 -15.97 6.08
N TYR A 17 34.71 -15.10 5.59
CA TYR A 17 34.36 -13.72 5.24
C TYR A 17 33.34 -13.66 4.09
N SER A 18 33.54 -14.50 3.07
CA SER A 18 32.62 -14.56 1.93
C SER A 18 31.23 -15.01 2.37
N ASN A 19 31.14 -16.04 3.21
CA ASN A 19 29.86 -16.53 3.72
C ASN A 19 29.12 -15.46 4.53
N ASP A 20 29.81 -14.77 5.45
CA ASP A 20 29.21 -13.67 6.22
C ASP A 20 28.72 -12.53 5.31
N PHE A 21 29.51 -12.16 4.30
CA PHE A 21 29.13 -11.14 3.33
C PHE A 21 27.86 -11.51 2.54
N PHE A 22 27.79 -12.75 2.02
CA PHE A 22 26.62 -13.21 1.28
C PHE A 22 25.38 -13.34 2.18
N ASN A 23 25.53 -13.81 3.42
CA ASN A 23 24.44 -13.92 4.37
C ASN A 23 23.86 -12.55 4.72
N LYS A 24 24.70 -11.56 5.03
CA LYS A 24 24.25 -10.18 5.29
C LYS A 24 23.51 -9.58 4.09
N LYS A 25 24.01 -9.81 2.88
CA LYS A 25 23.35 -9.32 1.66
C LYS A 25 22.00 -10.00 1.42
N SER A 26 21.92 -11.30 1.69
CA SER A 26 20.68 -12.07 1.63
C SER A 26 19.65 -11.57 2.65
N ASP A 27 20.06 -11.32 3.89
CA ASP A 27 19.17 -10.81 4.95
C ASP A 27 18.63 -9.42 4.64
N LEU A 28 19.47 -8.52 4.12
CA LEU A 28 19.04 -7.20 3.67
C LEU A 28 18.01 -7.30 2.53
N LEU A 29 18.24 -8.20 1.58
CA LEU A 29 17.30 -8.44 0.49
C LEU A 29 15.98 -9.00 1.01
N ASN A 30 16.01 -9.98 1.91
CA ASN A 30 14.81 -10.55 2.53
C ASN A 30 14.02 -9.50 3.30
N LYS A 31 14.70 -8.60 4.02
CA LYS A 31 14.06 -7.47 4.71
C LYS A 31 13.40 -6.51 3.72
N ALA A 32 14.07 -6.18 2.62
CA ALA A 32 13.50 -5.33 1.57
C ALA A 32 12.27 -5.97 0.90
N ILE A 33 12.30 -7.27 0.63
CA ILE A 33 11.18 -8.04 0.08
C ILE A 33 10.00 -8.01 1.06
N SER A 34 10.25 -8.30 2.34
CA SER A 34 9.22 -8.28 3.39
C SER A 34 8.55 -6.90 3.50
N ASN A 35 9.34 -5.82 3.51
CA ASN A 35 8.82 -4.45 3.53
C ASN A 35 7.95 -4.14 2.30
N LYS A 36 8.39 -4.54 1.10
CA LYS A 36 7.59 -4.37 -0.12
C LYS A 36 6.29 -5.15 -0.06
N LYS A 37 6.31 -6.40 0.44
CA LYS A 37 5.10 -7.22 0.61
C LYS A 37 4.10 -6.57 1.56
N ASN A 38 4.56 -6.03 2.68
CA ASN A 38 3.71 -5.31 3.63
C ASN A 38 3.10 -4.05 3.01
N ASN A 39 3.87 -3.30 2.22
CA ASN A 39 3.36 -2.13 1.51
C ASN A 39 2.27 -2.50 0.50
N ILE A 40 2.45 -3.59 -0.26
CA ILE A 40 1.44 -4.08 -1.21
C ILE A 40 0.14 -4.44 -0.47
N ILE A 41 0.24 -5.14 0.65
CA ILE A 41 -0.94 -5.51 1.46
C ILE A 41 -1.67 -4.26 1.95
N ASN A 42 -0.94 -3.25 2.44
CA ASN A 42 -1.54 -2.01 2.92
C ASN A 42 -2.22 -1.21 1.80
N ILE A 43 -1.60 -1.13 0.62
CA ILE A 43 -2.19 -0.47 -0.55
C ILE A 43 -3.45 -1.20 -1.00
N ASN A 44 -3.44 -2.54 -1.07
CA ASN A 44 -4.62 -3.31 -1.44
C ASN A 44 -5.79 -3.11 -0.47
N LYS A 45 -5.51 -3.00 0.83
CA LYS A 45 -6.53 -2.66 1.83
C LYS A 45 -7.13 -1.27 1.57
N LYS A 46 -6.29 -0.26 1.30
CA LYS A 46 -6.75 1.11 0.97
C LYS A 46 -7.63 1.13 -0.28
N ILE A 47 -7.20 0.48 -1.36
CA ILE A 47 -7.96 0.39 -2.61
C ILE A 47 -9.33 -0.24 -2.36
N LEU A 48 -9.39 -1.31 -1.56
CA LEU A 48 -10.66 -1.95 -1.23
C LEU A 48 -11.59 -1.00 -0.47
N THR A 49 -11.07 -0.27 0.52
CA THR A 49 -11.84 0.74 1.26
C THR A 49 -12.34 1.84 0.34
N GLU A 50 -11.47 2.45 -0.47
CA GLU A 50 -11.82 3.51 -1.42
C GLU A 50 -12.88 3.03 -2.43
N LYS A 51 -12.78 1.78 -2.90
CA LYS A 51 -13.79 1.20 -3.81
C LYS A 51 -15.15 1.07 -3.14
N ILE A 52 -15.18 0.65 -1.87
CA ILE A 52 -16.43 0.54 -1.09
C ILE A 52 -17.03 1.93 -0.88
N GLU A 53 -16.21 2.91 -0.48
CA GLU A 53 -16.63 4.30 -0.29
C GLU A 53 -17.16 4.91 -1.58
N TYR A 54 -16.44 4.75 -2.69
CA TYR A 54 -16.88 5.20 -4.01
C TYR A 54 -18.22 4.58 -4.40
N ASN A 55 -18.36 3.25 -4.27
CA ASN A 55 -19.62 2.57 -4.59
C ASN A 55 -20.77 3.02 -3.68
N PHE A 56 -20.48 3.40 -2.44
CA PHE A 56 -21.46 3.97 -1.53
C PHE A 56 -21.87 5.39 -1.94
N LEU A 57 -20.88 6.22 -2.29
CA LEU A 57 -21.06 7.62 -2.66
C LEU A 57 -21.59 7.82 -4.08
N ILE A 58 -21.44 6.88 -5.01
CA ILE A 58 -21.97 7.02 -6.38
C ILE A 58 -23.49 6.78 -6.45
N ASN A 59 -24.08 6.13 -5.44
CA ASN A 59 -25.51 5.87 -5.45
C ASN A 59 -26.28 7.16 -5.10
N PRO A 60 -27.00 7.77 -6.06
CA PRO A 60 -27.64 9.07 -5.85
C PRO A 60 -28.76 9.00 -4.79
N GLU A 61 -29.43 7.87 -4.63
CA GLU A 61 -30.45 7.68 -3.59
C GLU A 61 -29.81 7.67 -2.19
N ARG A 62 -28.63 7.05 -2.06
CA ARG A 62 -27.87 7.06 -0.80
C ARG A 62 -27.32 8.43 -0.49
N ILE A 63 -26.76 9.15 -1.47
CA ILE A 63 -26.35 10.55 -1.30
C ILE A 63 -27.54 11.40 -0.83
N LYS A 64 -28.70 11.23 -1.46
CA LYS A 64 -29.93 11.93 -1.09
C LYS A 64 -30.42 11.60 0.32
N LYS A 65 -30.27 10.34 0.76
CA LYS A 65 -30.60 9.94 2.14
C LYS A 65 -29.62 10.52 3.17
N LEU A 66 -28.32 10.51 2.86
CA LEU A 66 -27.28 11.02 3.76
C LEU A 66 -27.31 12.54 3.89
N SER A 67 -27.52 13.25 2.78
CA SER A 67 -27.72 14.71 2.79
C SER A 67 -28.91 15.08 3.66
N LYS A 68 -30.05 14.37 3.54
CA LYS A 68 -31.21 14.57 4.42
C LYS A 68 -30.96 14.32 5.90
N LYS A 69 -30.01 13.43 6.22
CA LYS A 69 -29.69 13.11 7.61
C LYS A 69 -28.68 14.10 8.23
N ASN A 70 -27.73 14.58 7.44
CA ASN A 70 -26.53 15.25 7.94
C ASN A 70 -26.39 16.73 7.53
N LEU A 71 -27.19 17.23 6.60
CA LEU A 71 -27.17 18.63 6.16
C LEU A 71 -28.50 19.32 6.54
N SER A 72 -28.46 20.63 6.80
CA SER A 72 -29.69 21.44 7.00
C SER A 72 -30.54 21.43 5.74
N ASN A 73 -31.87 21.54 5.82
CA ASN A 73 -32.78 21.39 4.67
C ASN A 73 -32.65 22.48 3.57
N ASP A 74 -31.58 23.26 3.59
CA ASP A 74 -31.37 24.44 2.75
C ASP A 74 -30.58 24.12 1.46
N TYR A 75 -30.16 22.87 1.25
CA TYR A 75 -29.46 22.46 0.02
C TYR A 75 -30.44 22.07 -1.09
N ILE A 76 -30.17 22.55 -2.31
CA ILE A 76 -30.93 22.19 -3.50
C ILE A 76 -30.41 20.85 -4.02
N ILE A 77 -31.27 19.83 -4.00
CA ILE A 77 -31.00 18.59 -4.72
C ILE A 77 -31.19 18.89 -6.21
N TYR A 78 -30.12 18.76 -6.99
CA TYR A 78 -30.15 18.92 -8.45
C TYR A 78 -30.98 17.80 -9.10
N GLU A 79 -32.29 17.98 -9.16
CA GLU A 79 -33.21 17.15 -9.96
C GLU A 79 -33.59 17.91 -11.23
N LYS A 80 -33.79 17.21 -12.36
CA LYS A 80 -34.06 17.81 -13.68
C LYS A 80 -35.20 18.85 -13.67
N LYS A 81 -36.22 18.63 -12.82
CA LYS A 81 -37.34 19.54 -12.56
C LYS A 81 -36.97 20.84 -11.81
N ASN A 82 -35.90 20.82 -11.00
CA ASN A 82 -35.41 21.97 -10.25
C ASN A 82 -34.52 22.88 -11.11
N ILE A 83 -33.95 22.35 -12.20
CA ILE A 83 -33.07 23.09 -13.13
C ILE A 83 -33.88 24.02 -14.04
N GLN A 84 -35.11 23.65 -14.40
CA GLN A 84 -35.98 24.52 -15.22
C GLN A 84 -36.29 25.85 -14.54
N LYS A 85 -36.23 25.92 -13.20
CA LYS A 85 -36.51 27.15 -12.44
C LYS A 85 -35.40 28.20 -12.54
N PHE A 86 -34.17 27.80 -12.93
CA PHE A 86 -33.00 28.67 -13.06
C PHE A 86 -32.64 29.01 -14.51
N ARG A 87 -33.34 28.42 -15.49
CA ARG A 87 -33.31 28.88 -16.89
C ARG A 87 -34.39 29.94 -17.08
N LYS A 88 -34.14 31.15 -16.60
CA LYS A 88 -34.84 32.36 -17.04
C LYS A 88 -33.83 33.27 -17.73
#